data_AF-A0A239DFA0-F1
#
_entry.id   AF-A0A239DFA0-F1
#
_cell.length_a   1.000
_cell.length_b   1.000
_cell.length_c   1.000
_cell.angle_alpha   90.00
_cell.angle_beta   90.00
_cell.angle_gamma   90.00
#
_symmetry.space_group_name_H-M   'P 1'
#
loop_
_entity.id
_entity.type
_entity.pdbx_description
1 polymer ?
#
loop_
_entity_poly.entity_id
_entity_poly.type
_entity_poly.pdbx_seq_one_letter_code
_entity_poly.pdbx_strand_id
1 'polypeptide(L)'
;MPNVTTPRTRAERLEARVTAEQKRLIEQAAALQGRSLTDFVLSSVQDAAKRTIEEHQRLELSLRDSEAFVEALLNPPAPNDRLRETVGRYRQAMGV
;
A
#
# COMPACT_ATOMS: atom_id res chain seq x y z
N MET A 1 29.81 1.37 9.13
CA MET A 1 28.76 2.33 9.51
C MET A 1 28.02 1.76 10.71
N PRO A 2 28.07 2.37 11.91
CA PRO A 2 27.29 1.87 13.04
C PRO A 2 25.79 2.12 12.75
N ASN A 3 25.01 1.05 12.80
CA ASN A 3 23.56 1.09 12.62
C ASN A 3 22.93 1.72 13.86
N VAL A 4 22.50 2.98 13.76
CA VAL A 4 21.77 3.66 14.84
C VAL A 4 20.42 2.98 14.98
N THR A 5 20.30 2.09 15.96
CA THR A 5 19.02 1.51 16.34
C THR A 5 18.29 2.55 17.18
N THR A 6 17.56 3.45 16.52
CA THR A 6 16.68 4.40 17.21
C THR A 6 15.68 3.58 18.04
N PRO A 7 15.54 3.81 19.36
CA PRO A 7 14.55 3.10 20.15
C PRO A 7 13.16 3.33 19.55
N ARG A 8 12.40 2.25 19.34
CA ARG A 8 11.00 2.30 18.87
C ARG A 8 10.08 2.84 19.97
N THR A 9 10.29 4.08 20.36
CA THR A 9 9.44 4.77 21.32
C THR A 9 8.13 5.10 20.62
N ARG A 10 6.99 4.79 21.25
CA ARG A 10 5.66 5.22 20.78
C ARG A 10 5.49 6.73 21.00
N ALA A 11 6.20 7.54 20.22
CA ALA A 11 6.23 9.00 20.35
C ALA A 11 5.11 9.69 19.56
N GLU A 12 4.63 9.06 18.49
CA GLU A 12 3.59 9.59 17.62
C GLU A 12 2.19 9.31 18.16
N ARG A 13 1.28 10.29 18.01
CA ARG A 13 -0.12 10.20 18.46
C ARG A 13 -1.07 10.22 17.27
N LEU A 14 -2.03 9.31 17.29
CA LEU A 14 -3.17 9.31 16.37
C LEU A 14 -4.39 9.86 17.11
N GLU A 15 -4.89 11.02 16.69
CA GLU A 15 -6.04 11.67 17.30
C GLU A 15 -7.30 11.50 16.43
N ALA A 16 -8.39 11.07 17.05
CA ALA A 16 -9.70 10.96 16.40
C ALA A 16 -10.79 11.33 17.40
N ARG A 17 -11.79 12.08 16.94
CA ARG A 17 -13.02 12.34 17.69
C ARG A 17 -14.07 11.31 17.29
N VAL A 18 -14.70 10.70 18.28
CA VAL A 18 -15.74 9.68 18.08
C VAL A 18 -16.98 10.06 18.86
N THR A 19 -18.15 9.63 18.39
CA THR A 19 -19.39 9.74 19.14
C THR A 19 -19.40 8.79 20.33
N ALA A 20 -20.28 9.03 21.30
CA ALA A 20 -20.46 8.12 22.43
C ALA A 20 -20.89 6.71 22.00
N GLU A 21 -21.71 6.62 20.94
CA GLU A 21 -22.15 5.35 20.36
C GLU A 21 -20.98 4.59 19.74
N GLN A 22 -20.15 5.26 18.93
CA GLN A 22 -18.95 4.66 18.35
C GLN A 22 -18.01 4.17 19.44
N LYS A 23 -17.79 4.97 20.50
CA LYS A 23 -16.94 4.55 21.62
C LYS A 23 -17.45 3.27 22.28
N ARG A 24 -18.76 3.19 22.59
CA ARG A 24 -19.36 2.00 23.22
C ARG A 24 -19.23 0.76 22.34
N LEU A 25 -19.47 0.91 21.04
CA LEU A 25 -19.33 -0.18 20.07
C LEU A 25 -17.89 -0.73 20.06
N ILE A 26 -16.90 0.17 20.01
CA ILE A 26 -15.49 -0.23 19.96
C ILE A 26 -15.06 -0.86 21.31
N GLU A 27 -15.52 -0.32 22.44
CA GLU A 27 -15.27 -0.90 23.78
C GLU A 27 -15.85 -2.32 23.90
N GLN A 28 -17.07 -2.54 23.41
CA GLN A 28 -17.69 -3.85 23.39
C GLN A 28 -16.88 -4.83 22.51
N ALA A 29 -16.47 -4.41 21.32
CA ALA A 29 -15.66 -5.25 20.42
C ALA A 29 -14.30 -5.61 21.03
N ALA A 30 -13.64 -4.65 21.70
CA ALA A 30 -12.40 -4.89 22.41
C ALA A 30 -12.57 -5.90 23.57
N ALA A 31 -13.65 -5.76 24.34
CA ALA A 31 -13.98 -6.67 25.43
C ALA A 31 -14.24 -8.10 24.93
N LEU A 32 -14.96 -8.27 23.81
CA LEU A 32 -15.21 -9.58 23.21
C LEU A 32 -13.92 -10.29 22.76
N GLN A 33 -12.88 -9.54 22.41
CA GLN A 33 -11.58 -10.06 22.02
C GLN A 33 -10.58 -10.14 23.19
N GLY A 34 -11.01 -9.82 24.41
CA GLY A 34 -10.18 -9.91 25.61
C GLY A 34 -8.98 -8.95 25.62
N ARG A 35 -9.06 -7.82 24.91
CA ARG A 35 -7.95 -6.85 24.77
C ARG A 35 -8.37 -5.43 25.14
N SER A 36 -7.39 -4.60 25.44
CA SER A 36 -7.64 -3.18 25.77
C SER A 36 -8.19 -2.41 24.57
N LEU A 37 -8.95 -1.34 24.83
CA LEU A 37 -9.48 -0.46 23.78
C LEU A 37 -8.37 0.09 22.87
N THR A 38 -7.25 0.52 23.47
CA THR A 38 -6.10 1.06 22.73
C THR A 38 -5.47 0.01 21.82
N ASP A 39 -5.30 -1.22 22.32
CA ASP A 39 -4.75 -2.32 21.51
C ASP A 39 -5.70 -2.74 20.39
N PHE A 40 -7.00 -2.78 20.68
CA PHE A 40 -8.04 -3.04 19.67
C PHE A 40 -7.98 -2.02 18.54
N VAL A 41 -7.97 -0.72 18.87
CA VAL A 41 -7.95 0.34 17.87
C VAL A 41 -6.65 0.31 17.07
N LEU A 42 -5.50 0.19 17.74
CA LEU A 42 -4.20 0.25 17.06
C LEU A 42 -4.02 -0.90 16.06
N SER A 43 -4.34 -2.12 16.48
CA SER A 43 -4.27 -3.30 15.59
C SER A 43 -5.27 -3.21 14.44
N SER A 44 -6.52 -2.81 14.72
CA SER A 44 -7.55 -2.71 13.67
C SER A 44 -7.20 -1.66 12.62
N VAL A 45 -6.65 -0.51 13.04
CA VAL A 45 -6.17 0.54 12.13
C VAL A 45 -4.96 0.04 11.33
N GLN A 46 -4.02 -0.66 11.97
CA GLN A 46 -2.85 -1.21 11.29
C GLN A 46 -3.25 -2.26 10.22
N ASP A 47 -4.20 -3.14 10.53
CA ASP A 47 -4.67 -4.17 9.60
C ASP A 47 -5.48 -3.57 8.45
N ALA A 48 -6.29 -2.54 8.72
CA ALA A 48 -6.95 -1.77 7.67
C ALA A 48 -5.92 -1.09 6.75
N ALA A 49 -4.93 -0.40 7.31
CA ALA A 49 -3.90 0.29 6.54
C ALA A 49 -3.11 -0.68 5.65
N LYS A 50 -2.69 -1.83 6.18
CA LYS A 50 -1.98 -2.87 5.41
C LYS A 50 -2.82 -3.35 4.22
N ARG A 51 -4.08 -3.72 4.47
CA ARG A 51 -4.98 -4.18 3.40
C ARG A 51 -5.17 -3.13 2.32
N THR A 52 -5.41 -1.87 2.70
CA THR A 52 -5.55 -0.78 1.72
C THR A 52 -4.27 -0.58 0.89
N ILE A 53 -3.09 -0.65 1.51
CA ILE A 53 -1.82 -0.54 0.77
C ILE A 53 -1.66 -1.72 -0.20
N GLU A 54 -1.91 -2.94 0.28
CA GLU A 54 -1.80 -4.16 -0.53
C GLU A 54 -2.77 -4.13 -1.73
N GLU A 55 -4.02 -3.71 -1.52
CA GLU A 55 -5.04 -3.56 -2.56
C GLU A 55 -4.61 -2.57 -3.66
N HIS A 56 -3.90 -1.50 -3.31
CA HIS A 56 -3.44 -0.51 -4.28
C HIS A 56 -2.10 -0.87 -4.95
N GLN A 57 -1.32 -1.78 -4.35
CA GLN A 57 -0.02 -2.20 -4.87
C GLN A 57 -0.08 -3.53 -5.63
N ARG A 58 -1.14 -4.32 -5.46
CA ARG A 58 -1.30 -5.61 -6.14
C ARG A 58 -2.04 -5.44 -7.46
N LEU A 59 -1.40 -5.88 -8.54
CA LEU A 59 -2.07 -6.13 -9.80
C LEU A 59 -2.56 -7.58 -9.81
N GLU A 60 -3.87 -7.77 -9.75
CA GLU A 60 -4.47 -9.08 -9.98
C GLU A 60 -4.71 -9.26 -11.48
N LEU A 61 -4.00 -10.22 -12.08
CA LEU A 61 -4.11 -10.53 -13.50
C LEU A 61 -4.99 -11.77 -13.68
N SER A 62 -5.83 -11.77 -14.72
CA SER A 62 -6.49 -13.01 -15.16
C SER A 62 -5.43 -14.01 -15.65
N LEU A 63 -5.82 -15.27 -15.85
CA LEU A 63 -4.89 -16.27 -16.42
C LEU A 63 -4.34 -15.80 -17.77
N ARG A 64 -5.22 -15.28 -18.63
CA ARG A 64 -4.85 -14.74 -19.94
C ARG A 64 -3.89 -13.56 -19.84
N ASP A 65 -4.14 -12.64 -18.92
CA ASP A 65 -3.28 -11.47 -18.74
C ASP A 65 -1.94 -11.87 -18.13
N SER A 66 -1.92 -12.90 -17.26
CA SER A 66 -0.71 -13.47 -16.69
C SER A 66 0.17 -14.11 -17.76
N GLU A 67 -0.42 -14.89 -18.67
CA GLU A 67 0.27 -15.48 -19.82
C GLU A 67 0.86 -14.39 -20.72
N ALA A 68 0.06 -13.38 -21.07
CA ALA A 68 0.51 -12.25 -21.90
C ALA A 68 1.64 -11.45 -21.21
N PHE A 69 1.55 -11.26 -19.90
CA PHE A 69 2.56 -10.56 -19.12
C PHE A 69 3.88 -11.34 -19.06
N VAL A 70 3.83 -12.65 -18.77
CA VAL A 70 5.01 -13.52 -18.75
C VAL A 70 5.65 -13.60 -20.14
N GLU A 71 4.85 -13.75 -21.19
CA GLU A 71 5.33 -13.76 -22.57
C GLU A 71 6.05 -12.45 -22.92
N ALA A 72 5.49 -11.30 -22.54
CA ALA A 72 6.14 -10.00 -22.76
C ALA A 72 7.43 -9.81 -21.95
N LEU A 73 7.59 -10.49 -20.81
CA LEU A 73 8.84 -10.47 -20.03
C LEU A 73 9.92 -11.37 -20.65
N LEU A 74 9.54 -12.56 -21.11
CA LEU A 74 10.48 -13.53 -21.68
C LEU A 74 10.85 -13.21 -23.13
N ASN A 75 9.89 -12.69 -23.89
CA ASN A 75 10.01 -12.34 -25.30
C ASN A 75 9.58 -10.87 -25.50
N PRO A 76 10.41 -9.90 -25.06
CA PRO A 76 10.03 -8.50 -25.09
C PRO A 76 9.78 -8.01 -26.53
N PRO A 77 8.57 -7.50 -26.84
CA PRO A 77 8.27 -7.04 -28.19
C PRO A 77 9.07 -5.77 -28.51
N ALA A 78 9.42 -5.60 -29.79
CA ALA A 78 10.02 -4.36 -30.24
C ALA A 78 9.05 -3.19 -30.00
N PRO A 79 9.54 -2.00 -29.58
CA PRO A 79 8.71 -0.80 -29.50
C PRO A 79 7.96 -0.55 -30.82
N ASN A 80 6.75 -0.01 -30.76
CA ASN A 80 6.07 0.42 -31.99
C ASN A 80 6.55 1.83 -32.42
N ASP A 81 6.20 2.23 -33.65
CA ASP A 81 6.64 3.52 -34.22
C ASP A 81 6.21 4.72 -33.38
N ARG A 82 4.97 4.67 -32.85
CA ARG A 82 4.43 5.73 -32.00
C ARG A 82 5.20 5.89 -30.69
N LEU A 83 5.62 4.78 -30.08
CA LEU A 83 6.44 4.78 -28.87
C LEU A 83 7.85 5.33 -29.16
N ARG A 84 8.46 4.92 -30.28
CA ARG A 84 9.74 5.47 -30.74
C ARG A 84 9.68 7.00 -30.94
N GLU A 85 8.66 7.48 -31.64
CA GLU A 85 8.46 8.91 -31.90
C GLU A 85 8.27 9.70 -30.60
N THR A 86 7.48 9.15 -29.66
CA THR A 86 7.20 9.80 -28.38
C THR A 86 8.46 9.91 -27.51
N VAL A 87 9.26 8.83 -27.45
CA VAL A 87 10.57 8.86 -26.76
C VAL A 87 11.53 9.83 -27.44
N GLY A 88 11.55 9.89 -28.77
CA GLY A 88 12.36 10.84 -29.53
C GLY A 88 12.01 12.30 -29.19
N ARG A 89 10.72 12.63 -29.16
CA ARG A 89 10.25 13.97 -28.74
C ARG A 89 10.61 14.30 -27.29
N TYR A 90 10.48 13.33 -26.39
CA TYR A 90 10.86 13.50 -24.98
C TYR A 90 12.37 13.81 -24.83
N ARG A 91 13.22 13.07 -25.54
CA ARG A 91 14.68 13.28 -25.56
C ARG A 91 15.06 14.67 -26.07
N GLN A 92 14.45 15.10 -27.17
CA GLN A 92 14.64 16.46 -27.72
C GLN A 92 14.22 17.55 -26.74
N ALA A 93 13.12 17.37 -26.01
CA ALA A 93 12.63 18.34 -25.03
C ALA A 93 13.47 18.39 -23.75
N MET A 94 14.07 17.26 -23.35
CA MET A 94 14.85 17.14 -22.11
C MET A 94 16.37 17.25 -22.30
N GLY A 95 16.86 17.36 -23.54
CA GLY A 95 18.28 17.53 -23.85
C GLY A 95 19.16 16.29 -23.57
N VAL A 96 18.56 15.09 -23.58
CA VAL A 96 19.25 13.80 -23.38
C VAL A 96 19.20 12.97 -24.66
#